data_AF-A0A2X3IM06-F1
#
_entry.id   AF-A0A2X3IM06-F1
#
_cell.length_a   1.000
_cell.length_b   1.000
_cell.length_c   1.000
_cell.angle_alpha   90.00
_cell.angle_beta   90.00
_cell.angle_gamma   90.00
#
_symmetry.space_group_name_H-M   'P 1'
#
loop_
_entity.id
_entity.type
_entity.pdbx_description
1 polymer ?
#
loop_
_entity_poly.entity_id
_entity_poly.type
_entity_poly.pdbx_seq_one_letter_code
_entity_poly.pdbx_strand_id
1 'polypeptide(L)'
;MESVLELAQQRMSQSMGSMLHGQPLSVESLCDAALSGDLLAKDIIIGVGQNVGRILAIMVNLFNPQKILIGSPLNRAAAILHPAITDCIRQQALPAYSSHTVVEGTQFDNRGYHGRRCAGKRCNV
;
A
#
# COMPACT_ATOMS: atom_id res chain seq x y z
N MET A 1 13.14 9.55 3.82
CA MET A 1 12.66 8.72 2.69
C MET A 1 13.79 7.85 2.11
N GLU A 2 15.06 8.09 2.46
CA GLU A 2 16.22 7.24 2.09
C GLU A 2 16.30 5.87 2.78
N SER A 3 15.74 5.73 3.99
CA SER A 3 15.96 4.52 4.82
C SER A 3 15.34 3.23 4.28
N VAL A 4 14.40 3.28 3.34
CA VAL A 4 13.76 2.07 2.77
C VAL A 4 14.58 1.52 1.60
N LEU A 5 15.25 2.39 0.84
CA LEU A 5 16.12 2.03 -0.28
C LEU A 5 17.44 1.42 0.18
N GLU A 6 18.03 1.97 1.24
CA GLU A 6 19.24 1.42 1.87
C GLU A 6 19.02 0.00 2.41
N LEU A 7 17.88 -0.21 3.08
CA LEU A 7 17.53 -1.50 3.69
C LEU A 7 17.24 -2.57 2.63
N ALA A 8 16.69 -2.16 1.48
CA ALA A 8 16.54 -3.03 0.32
C ALA A 8 17.91 -3.41 -0.28
N GLN A 9 18.83 -2.45 -0.48
CA GLN A 9 20.18 -2.75 -0.99
C GLN A 9 20.98 -3.68 -0.07
N GLN A 10 20.88 -3.49 1.26
CA GLN A 10 21.56 -4.36 2.22
C GLN A 10 21.02 -5.79 2.24
N ARG A 11 19.72 -6.01 1.99
CA ARG A 11 19.16 -7.37 1.89
C ARG A 11 19.41 -8.02 0.54
N MET A 12 19.58 -7.23 -0.52
CA MET A 12 19.95 -7.73 -1.85
C MET A 12 21.36 -8.32 -1.89
N SER A 13 22.31 -7.84 -1.08
CA SER A 13 23.66 -8.41 -1.01
C SER A 13 23.73 -9.77 -0.31
N GLN A 14 22.71 -10.14 0.46
CA GLN A 14 22.66 -11.42 1.19
C GLN A 14 21.81 -12.50 0.51
N SER A 15 20.96 -12.17 -0.45
CA SER A 15 20.08 -13.14 -1.12
C SER A 15 20.45 -13.34 -2.59
N MET A 16 21.26 -14.36 -2.86
CA MET A 16 21.80 -14.71 -4.18
C MET A 16 20.78 -15.44 -5.10
N GLY A 17 19.47 -15.14 -4.98
CA GLY A 17 18.41 -15.90 -5.66
C GLY A 17 17.19 -15.11 -6.11
N SER A 18 17.19 -13.78 -6.03
CA SER A 18 16.04 -12.97 -6.44
C SER A 18 16.14 -12.53 -7.90
N MET A 19 15.04 -12.65 -8.66
CA MET A 19 14.91 -12.15 -10.04
C MET A 19 15.06 -10.62 -10.17
N LEU A 20 15.17 -9.89 -9.05
CA LEU A 20 15.49 -8.46 -8.99
C LEU A 20 17.01 -8.17 -9.08
N HIS A 21 17.84 -9.20 -9.28
CA HIS A 21 19.26 -9.03 -9.55
C HIS A 21 19.46 -8.45 -10.96
N GLY A 22 19.61 -7.12 -11.06
CA GLY A 22 20.04 -6.45 -12.30
C GLY A 22 18.96 -5.75 -13.13
N GLN A 23 17.73 -5.60 -12.62
CA GLN A 23 16.70 -4.76 -13.25
C GLN A 23 16.42 -3.51 -12.40
N PRO A 24 16.04 -2.36 -13.00
CA PRO A 24 15.58 -1.21 -12.23
C PRO A 24 14.36 -1.62 -11.41
N LEU A 25 14.50 -1.55 -10.08
CA LEU A 25 13.49 -1.95 -9.11
C LEU A 25 12.40 -0.87 -9.06
N SER A 26 11.57 -0.83 -10.10
CA SER A 26 10.42 0.07 -10.20
C SER A 26 9.25 -0.49 -9.41
N VAL A 27 8.44 0.40 -8.86
CA VAL A 27 7.22 0.02 -8.12
C VAL A 27 6.28 -0.84 -8.98
N GLU A 28 6.23 -0.57 -10.29
CA GLU A 28 5.42 -1.32 -11.25
C GLU A 28 5.91 -2.76 -11.43
N SER A 29 7.21 -2.99 -11.66
CA SER A 29 7.76 -4.35 -11.83
C SER A 29 7.63 -5.17 -10.55
N LEU A 30 7.75 -4.54 -9.38
CA LEU A 30 7.49 -5.19 -8.09
C LEU A 30 6.01 -5.60 -7.94
N CYS A 31 5.07 -4.74 -8.34
CA CYS A 31 3.65 -5.08 -8.32
C CYS A 31 3.35 -6.26 -9.26
N ASP A 32 3.89 -6.23 -10.48
CA ASP A 32 3.68 -7.29 -11.47
C ASP A 32 4.28 -8.63 -11.00
N ALA A 33 5.47 -8.63 -10.39
CA ALA A 33 6.07 -9.81 -9.79
C ALA A 33 5.22 -10.38 -8.63
N ALA A 34 4.71 -9.51 -7.75
CA ALA A 34 3.86 -9.92 -6.64
C ALA A 34 2.51 -10.50 -7.11
N LEU A 35 1.93 -9.91 -8.16
CA LEU A 35 0.72 -10.43 -8.82
C LEU A 35 0.98 -11.76 -9.53
N SER A 36 2.19 -11.94 -10.09
CA SER A 36 2.64 -13.19 -10.71
C SER A 36 2.90 -14.31 -9.68
N GLY A 37 2.85 -14.00 -8.38
CA GLY A 37 2.99 -14.97 -7.31
C GLY A 37 4.40 -15.06 -6.70
N ASP A 38 5.30 -14.14 -7.03
CA ASP A 38 6.62 -14.05 -6.41
C ASP A 38 6.49 -13.74 -4.90
N LEU A 39 7.03 -14.65 -4.08
CA LEU A 39 6.97 -14.56 -2.62
C LEU A 39 7.79 -13.38 -2.08
N LEU A 40 8.93 -13.06 -2.69
CA LEU A 40 9.76 -11.95 -2.24
C LEU A 40 9.08 -10.62 -2.56
N ALA A 41 8.52 -10.49 -3.75
CA ALA A 41 7.81 -9.27 -4.14
C ALA A 41 6.58 -9.04 -3.24
N LYS A 42 5.83 -10.12 -2.93
CA LYS A 42 4.75 -10.07 -1.94
C LYS A 42 5.24 -9.64 -0.56
N ASP A 43 6.30 -10.24 -0.04
CA ASP A 43 6.83 -9.91 1.29
C ASP A 43 7.26 -8.44 1.39
N ILE A 44 7.91 -7.90 0.36
CA ILE A 44 8.29 -6.49 0.31
C ILE A 44 7.05 -5.58 0.35
N ILE A 45 6.02 -5.87 -0.46
CA ILE A 45 4.78 -5.07 -0.48
C ILE A 45 4.06 -5.15 0.87
N ILE A 46 4.02 -6.34 1.50
CA ILE A 46 3.45 -6.53 2.83
C ILE A 46 4.23 -5.71 3.87
N GLY A 47 5.56 -5.74 3.84
CA GLY A 47 6.40 -4.96 4.76
C GLY A 47 6.17 -3.45 4.62
N VAL A 48 5.99 -2.95 3.39
CA VAL A 48 5.60 -1.55 3.15
C VAL A 48 4.21 -1.28 3.73
N GLY A 49 3.23 -2.15 3.46
CA GLY A 49 1.88 -2.06 4.00
C GLY A 49 1.85 -2.06 5.53
N GLN A 50 2.68 -2.87 6.20
CA GLN A 50 2.77 -2.90 7.66
C GLN A 50 3.31 -1.59 8.24
N ASN A 51 4.36 -1.02 7.64
CA ASN A 51 4.92 0.27 8.07
C ASN A 51 3.90 1.40 7.93
N VAL A 52 3.21 1.46 6.79
CA VAL A 52 2.13 2.43 6.55
C VAL A 52 0.96 2.19 7.51
N GLY A 53 0.55 0.94 7.67
CA GLY A 53 -0.52 0.51 8.56
C GLY A 53 -0.26 0.87 10.02
N ARG A 54 1.00 0.84 10.48
CA ARG A 54 1.36 1.25 11.85
C ARG A 54 1.10 2.74 12.09
N ILE A 55 1.47 3.59 11.13
CA ILE A 55 1.19 5.03 11.20
C ILE A 55 -0.31 5.28 11.12
N LEU A 56 -1.01 4.59 10.22
CA LEU A 56 -2.45 4.68 10.07
C LEU A 56 -3.20 4.18 11.31
N ALA A 57 -2.72 3.15 12.01
CA ALA A 57 -3.35 2.64 13.22
C ALA A 57 -3.40 3.71 14.32
N ILE A 58 -2.31 4.47 14.49
CA ILE A 58 -2.26 5.61 15.41
C ILE A 58 -3.28 6.68 14.97
N MET A 59 -3.32 7.02 13.68
CA MET A 59 -4.30 7.98 13.16
C MET A 59 -5.75 7.49 13.35
N VAL A 60 -6.01 6.20 13.16
CA VAL A 60 -7.34 5.61 13.35
C VAL A 60 -7.77 5.71 14.80
N ASN A 61 -6.87 5.42 15.74
CA ASN A 61 -7.15 5.57 17.16
C ASN A 61 -7.45 7.02 17.57
N LEU A 62 -6.83 8.00 16.91
CA LEU A 62 -7.00 9.42 17.24
C LEU A 62 -8.24 10.04 16.58
N PHE A 63 -8.46 9.74 15.30
CA PHE A 63 -9.46 10.43 14.47
C PHE A 63 -10.71 9.60 14.16
N ASN A 64 -10.65 8.28 14.37
CA ASN A 64 -11.70 7.32 13.99
C ASN A 64 -12.27 7.58 12.58
N PRO A 65 -11.42 7.59 11.53
CA PRO A 65 -11.87 7.85 10.17
C PRO A 65 -12.70 6.67 9.66
N GLN A 66 -13.79 6.98 8.95
CA GLN A 66 -14.62 5.97 8.30
C GLN A 66 -13.96 5.40 7.03
N LYS A 67 -13.11 6.18 6.35
CA LYS A 67 -12.42 5.76 5.13
C LYS A 67 -10.98 6.24 5.09
N ILE A 68 -10.09 5.37 4.62
CA ILE A 68 -8.69 5.67 4.32
C ILE A 68 -8.47 5.45 2.83
N LEU A 69 -8.04 6.51 2.15
CA LEU A 69 -7.76 6.49 0.72
C LEU A 69 -6.26 6.42 0.47
N ILE A 70 -5.81 5.41 -0.28
CA ILE A 70 -4.39 5.18 -0.61
C ILE A 70 -4.14 5.56 -2.07
N GLY A 71 -3.50 6.72 -2.27
CA GLY A 71 -3.05 7.16 -3.59
C GLY A 71 -1.56 6.91 -3.79
N SER A 72 -1.21 5.73 -4.26
CA SER A 72 0.19 5.38 -4.55
C SER A 72 0.31 4.53 -5.82
N PRO A 73 1.49 4.51 -6.47
CA PRO A 73 1.74 3.59 -7.59
C PRO A 73 1.58 2.10 -7.21
N LEU A 74 1.59 1.79 -5.90
CA LEU A 74 1.31 0.45 -5.37
C LEU A 74 -0.17 0.06 -5.43
N ASN A 75 -1.07 0.96 -5.86
CA ASN A 75 -2.49 0.64 -6.06
C ASN A 75 -2.69 -0.50 -7.08
N ARG A 76 -1.73 -0.74 -8.00
CA ARG A 76 -1.74 -1.95 -8.85
C ARG A 76 -1.71 -3.26 -8.05
N ALA A 77 -1.02 -3.27 -6.92
CA ALA A 77 -0.98 -4.37 -5.98
C ALA A 77 -1.92 -4.16 -4.77
N ALA A 78 -3.00 -3.38 -4.93
CA ALA A 78 -4.02 -3.14 -3.91
C ALA A 78 -4.56 -4.43 -3.28
N ALA A 79 -4.69 -5.49 -4.08
CA ALA A 79 -5.15 -6.81 -3.63
C ALA A 79 -4.27 -7.43 -2.53
N ILE A 80 -3.00 -7.02 -2.43
CA ILE A 80 -2.04 -7.49 -1.42
C ILE A 80 -1.80 -6.40 -0.37
N LEU A 81 -1.70 -5.13 -0.80
CA LEU A 81 -1.39 -4.01 0.07
C LEU A 81 -2.54 -3.67 1.04
N HIS A 82 -3.78 -3.60 0.55
CA HIS A 82 -4.94 -3.24 1.38
C HIS A 82 -5.18 -4.21 2.53
N PRO A 83 -5.18 -5.55 2.33
CA PRO A 83 -5.31 -6.47 3.45
C PRO A 83 -4.13 -6.35 4.44
N ALA A 84 -2.89 -6.20 3.96
CA ALA A 84 -1.74 -6.02 4.85
C ALA A 84 -1.86 -4.77 5.75
N ILE A 85 -2.36 -3.66 5.20
CA ILE A 85 -2.63 -2.43 5.96
C ILE A 85 -3.80 -2.63 6.92
N THR A 86 -4.89 -3.21 6.44
CA THR A 86 -6.11 -3.44 7.23
C THR A 86 -5.82 -4.35 8.41
N ASP A 87 -5.06 -5.43 8.21
CA ASP A 87 -4.65 -6.34 9.27
C ASP A 87 -3.75 -5.64 10.29
N CYS A 88 -2.79 -4.82 9.83
CA CYS A 88 -1.94 -4.04 10.71
C CYS A 88 -2.76 -3.06 11.58
N ILE A 89 -3.74 -2.37 10.97
CA ILE A 89 -4.66 -1.48 11.69
C ILE A 89 -5.49 -2.28 12.68
N ARG A 90 -6.07 -3.42 12.30
CA ARG A 90 -6.90 -4.24 13.21
C ARG A 90 -6.10 -4.79 14.40
N GLN A 91 -4.81 -5.09 14.19
CA GLN A 91 -3.93 -5.59 15.25
C GLN A 91 -3.48 -4.49 16.22
N GLN A 92 -3.37 -3.24 15.77
CA GLN A 92 -2.78 -2.14 16.56
C GLN A 92 -3.79 -1.08 17.02
N ALA A 93 -4.95 -0.98 16.36
CA ALA A 93 -6.02 -0.07 16.71
C ALA A 93 -7.10 -0.78 17.53
N LEU A 94 -7.86 0.00 18.32
CA LEU A 94 -8.96 -0.54 19.12
C LEU A 94 -10.04 -1.16 18.23
N PRO A 95 -10.58 -2.34 18.56
CA PRO A 95 -11.57 -3.05 17.74
C PRO A 95 -12.82 -2.22 17.40
N ALA A 96 -13.22 -1.32 18.30
CA ALA A 96 -14.36 -0.43 18.12
C ALA A 96 -14.18 0.57 16.95
N TYR A 97 -12.93 0.97 16.66
CA TYR A 97 -12.62 1.93 15.61
C TYR A 97 -12.19 1.22 14.31
N SER A 98 -11.42 0.15 14.42
CA SER A 98 -10.93 -0.61 13.25
C SER A 98 -12.04 -1.37 12.50
N SER A 99 -13.17 -1.67 13.14
CA SER A 99 -14.31 -2.37 12.49
C SER A 99 -15.04 -1.52 11.45
N HIS A 100 -14.93 -0.18 11.53
CA HIS A 100 -15.63 0.75 10.64
C HIS A 100 -14.70 1.43 9.63
N THR A 101 -13.40 1.18 9.70
CA THR A 101 -12.42 1.79 8.80
C THR A 101 -12.27 0.97 7.53
N VAL A 102 -12.68 1.53 6.39
CA VAL A 102 -12.48 0.92 5.07
C VAL A 102 -11.23 1.49 4.42
N VAL A 103 -10.34 0.61 3.92
CA VAL A 103 -9.14 0.98 3.17
C VAL A 103 -9.40 0.78 1.67
N GLU A 104 -9.39 1.88 0.91
CA GLU A 104 -9.61 1.87 -0.54
C GLU A 104 -8.48 2.59 -1.29
N GLY A 105 -8.24 2.16 -2.52
CA GLY A 105 -7.29 2.84 -3.40
C GLY A 105 -7.92 4.09 -3.98
N THR A 106 -7.15 5.17 -4.14
CA THR A 106 -7.68 6.35 -4.84
C THR A 106 -7.89 6.03 -6.32
N GLN A 107 -9.06 6.38 -6.85
CA GLN A 107 -9.36 6.36 -8.28
C GLN A 107 -8.97 7.67 -8.99
N PHE A 108 -7.99 8.40 -8.43
CA PHE A 108 -7.53 9.66 -9.02
C PHE A 108 -6.47 9.38 -10.08
N ASP A 109 -6.90 9.37 -11.34
CA ASP A 109 -6.03 9.51 -12.50
C ASP A 109 -5.48 10.94 -12.48
N ASN A 110 -4.17 11.11 -12.28
CA ASN A 110 -3.51 12.42 -12.16
C ASN A 110 -3.43 13.18 -13.51
N ARG A 111 -4.36 12.95 -14.45
CA ARG A 111 -4.50 13.76 -15.66
C ARG A 111 -5.16 15.08 -15.31
N GLY A 112 -4.32 16.02 -14.86
CA GLY A 112 -4.56 17.44 -14.95
C GLY A 112 -5.64 17.97 -14.01
N TYR A 113 -5.19 18.60 -12.93
CA TYR A 113 -5.96 19.66 -12.26
C TYR A 113 -6.13 20.85 -13.23
N HIS A 114 -7.04 20.70 -14.18
CA HIS A 114 -7.82 21.80 -14.71
C HIS A 114 -9.25 21.56 -14.24
N GLY A 115 -9.68 22.45 -13.34
CA GLY A 115 -10.95 22.36 -12.64
C GLY A 115 -12.09 21.94 -13.55
N ARG A 116 -12.49 20.68 -13.45
CA ARG A 116 -13.80 20.23 -13.90
C ARG A 116 -14.46 19.41 -12.80
N ARG A 117 -15.42 20.10 -12.19
CA ARG A 117 -16.56 19.61 -11.43
C ARG A 117 -17.07 18.31 -12.08
N CYS A 118 -16.77 17.16 -11.48
CA CYS A 118 -17.42 15.90 -11.88
C CYS A 118 -18.78 15.84 -11.18
N ALA A 119 -19.81 16.15 -11.95
CA ALA A 119 -21.20 15.86 -11.65
C ALA A 119 -21.39 14.34 -11.48
N GLY A 120 -22.31 13.98 -10.59
CA GLY A 120 -22.42 12.65 -10.03
C GLY A 120 -22.48 11.52 -11.06
N LYS A 121 -21.67 10.49 -10.83
CA LYS A 121 -22.05 9.11 -11.08
C LYS A 121 -21.60 8.25 -9.90
N ARG A 122 -22.57 8.05 -9.01
CA ARG A 122 -22.85 6.80 -8.27
C ARG A 122 -21.65 5.85 -8.15
N CYS A 123 -20.90 5.96 -7.06
CA CYS A 123 -20.14 4.83 -6.51
C CYS A 123 -21.01 4.24 -5.38
N ASN A 124 -21.21 2.93 -5.44
CA ASN A 124 -22.35 2.21 -4.85
C ASN A 124 -22.32 2.12 -3.31
N VAL A 125 -23.51 1.92 -2.76
CA VAL A 125 -23.98 1.89 -1.35
C VAL A 125 -23.09 1.11 -0.38
#